data_AF-A0A316LW23-F1
#
_entry.id   AF-A0A316LW23-F1
#
_cell.length_a   1.000
_cell.length_b   1.000
_cell.length_c   1.000
_cell.angle_alpha   90.00
_cell.angle_beta   90.00
_cell.angle_gamma   90.00
#
_symmetry.space_group_name_H-M   'P 1'
#
loop_
_entity.id
_entity.type
_entity.pdbx_description
1 polymer ?
#
loop_
_entity_poly.entity_id
_entity_poly.type
_entity_poly.pdbx_seq_one_letter_code
_entity_poly.pdbx_strand_id
1 'polypeptide(L)'
;MTDWVTAAISAAIPSVLCGVFMAWFNRKQRCRNDASERRAKAQRDESLLHLELMMATAKLAYATAVALKRGRANGEVEEGVEAYEAARKKYLDFLNRQATEYLS
;
A
#
# COMPACT_ATOMS: atom_id res chain seq x y z
N MET A 1 -45.76 -1.36 43.09
CA MET A 1 -45.10 -2.56 42.51
C MET A 1 -44.83 -2.41 41.01
N THR A 2 -45.17 -1.26 40.42
CA THR A 2 -45.04 -0.95 38.99
C THR A 2 -43.84 -0.05 38.68
N ASP A 3 -43.32 0.69 39.67
CA ASP A 3 -42.28 1.73 39.47
C ASP A 3 -40.88 1.17 39.22
N TRP A 4 -40.56 0.03 39.83
CA TRP A 4 -39.28 -0.65 39.61
C TRP A 4 -39.25 -1.42 38.28
N VAL A 5 -40.41 -1.90 37.81
CA VAL A 5 -40.53 -2.55 36.49
C VAL A 5 -40.41 -1.52 35.37
N THR A 6 -41.05 -0.35 35.50
CA THR A 6 -40.94 0.73 34.51
C THR A 6 -39.55 1.34 34.46
N ALA A 7 -38.87 1.48 35.61
CA ALA A 7 -37.47 1.92 35.68
C ALA A 7 -36.50 0.91 35.06
N ALA A 8 -36.73 -0.40 35.24
CA ALA A 8 -35.90 -1.44 34.64
C ALA A 8 -36.08 -1.50 33.11
N ILE A 9 -37.32 -1.33 32.62
CA ILE A 9 -37.61 -1.32 31.18
C ILE A 9 -37.04 -0.06 30.51
N SER A 10 -37.16 1.11 31.16
CA SER A 10 -36.61 2.37 30.62
C SER A 10 -35.08 2.39 30.61
N ALA A 11 -34.42 1.65 31.49
CA ALA A 11 -32.96 1.48 31.49
C ALA A 11 -32.45 0.46 30.44
N ALA A 12 -33.28 -0.52 30.07
CA ALA A 12 -32.91 -1.55 29.08
C ALA A 12 -33.03 -1.06 27.62
N ILE A 13 -33.94 -0.13 27.34
CA ILE A 13 -34.12 0.45 26.00
C ILE A 13 -32.85 1.18 25.48
N PRO A 14 -32.19 2.08 26.24
CA PRO A 14 -31.01 2.79 25.76
C PRO A 14 -29.80 1.86 25.58
N SER A 15 -29.67 0.78 26.36
CA SER A 15 -28.56 -0.17 26.21
C SER A 15 -28.69 -1.00 24.92
N VAL A 16 -29.91 -1.44 24.58
CA VAL A 16 -30.19 -2.14 23.31
C VAL A 16 -30.02 -1.19 22.11
N LEU A 17 -30.51 0.05 22.21
CA LEU A 17 -30.30 1.08 21.17
C LEU A 17 -28.82 1.38 20.94
N CYS A 18 -28.03 1.54 22.01
CA CYS A 18 -26.58 1.72 21.90
C CYS A 18 -25.90 0.52 21.23
N GLY A 19 -26.31 -0.72 21.56
CA GLY A 19 -25.76 -1.93 20.95
C GLY A 19 -26.04 -2.00 19.44
N VAL A 20 -27.27 -1.70 19.03
CA VAL A 20 -27.67 -1.67 17.61
C VAL A 20 -26.94 -0.56 16.86
N PHE A 21 -26.83 0.64 17.46
CA PHE A 21 -26.11 1.77 16.90
C PHE A 21 -24.61 1.45 16.72
N MET A 22 -23.98 0.85 17.72
CA MET A 22 -22.58 0.40 17.63
C MET A 22 -22.38 -0.68 16.57
N ALA A 23 -23.30 -1.64 16.44
CA ALA A 23 -23.21 -2.67 15.39
C ALA A 23 -23.30 -2.06 13.99
N TRP A 24 -24.18 -1.08 13.79
CA TRP A 24 -24.30 -0.34 12.53
C TRP A 24 -23.06 0.52 12.24
N PHE A 25 -22.56 1.25 13.24
CA PHE A 25 -21.36 2.06 13.12
C PHE A 25 -20.11 1.21 12.83
N ASN A 26 -19.96 0.07 13.51
CA ASN A 26 -18.87 -0.88 13.30
C ASN A 26 -18.90 -1.48 11.89
N ARG A 27 -20.08 -1.83 11.36
CA ARG A 27 -20.22 -2.26 9.95
C ARG A 27 -19.77 -1.17 8.97
N LYS A 28 -20.16 0.09 9.21
CA LYS A 28 -19.75 1.23 8.38
C LYS A 28 -18.25 1.49 8.47
N GLN A 29 -17.67 1.37 9.66
CA GLN A 29 -16.25 1.57 9.89
C GLN A 29 -15.40 0.45 9.28
N ARG A 30 -15.84 -0.82 9.35
CA ARG A 30 -15.18 -1.95 8.68
C ARG A 30 -15.09 -1.74 7.17
N CYS A 31 -16.18 -1.35 6.51
CA CYS A 31 -16.17 -1.08 5.07
C CYS A 31 -15.19 0.06 4.70
N ARG A 32 -15.09 1.09 5.55
CA ARG A 32 -14.14 2.20 5.37
C ARG A 32 -12.68 1.76 5.60
N ASN A 33 -12.46 0.93 6.60
CA ASN A 33 -11.14 0.39 6.93
C ASN A 33 -10.64 -0.53 5.82
N ASP A 34 -11.48 -1.43 5.29
CA ASP A 34 -11.12 -2.34 4.21
C ASP A 34 -10.67 -1.57 2.95
N ALA A 35 -11.36 -0.49 2.60
CA ALA A 35 -10.96 0.37 1.49
C ALA A 35 -9.61 1.07 1.74
N SER A 36 -9.38 1.51 2.98
CA SER A 36 -8.11 2.15 3.36
C SER A 36 -6.94 1.17 3.39
N GLU A 37 -7.17 -0.07 3.84
CA GLU A 37 -6.16 -1.13 3.89
C GLU A 37 -5.75 -1.57 2.50
N ARG A 38 -6.71 -1.71 1.57
CA ARG A 38 -6.41 -2.02 0.16
C ARG A 38 -5.52 -0.94 -0.48
N ARG A 39 -5.84 0.34 -0.25
CA ARG A 39 -5.03 1.46 -0.74
C ARG A 39 -3.64 1.48 -0.10
N ALA A 40 -3.56 1.27 1.22
CA ALA A 40 -2.29 1.21 1.93
C ALA A 40 -1.41 0.06 1.44
N LYS A 41 -2.01 -1.09 1.10
CA LYS A 41 -1.28 -2.24 0.53
C LYS A 41 -0.73 -1.92 -0.86
N ALA A 42 -1.56 -1.36 -1.75
CA ALA A 42 -1.13 -0.96 -3.08
C ALA A 42 0.01 0.08 -3.04
N GLN A 43 -0.07 1.06 -2.13
CA GLN A 43 0.99 2.06 -1.92
C GLN A 43 2.30 1.45 -1.40
N ARG A 44 2.24 0.46 -0.51
CA ARG A 44 3.44 -0.24 -0.03
C ARG A 44 4.12 -1.01 -1.15
N ASP A 45 3.34 -1.72 -1.95
CA ASP A 45 3.86 -2.49 -3.08
C ASP A 45 4.52 -1.55 -4.11
N GLU A 46 3.87 -0.43 -4.44
CA GLU A 46 4.45 0.62 -5.30
C GLU A 46 5.75 1.20 -4.72
N SER A 47 5.77 1.52 -3.43
CA SER A 47 6.95 2.09 -2.75
C SER A 47 8.15 1.14 -2.81
N LEU A 48 7.93 -0.16 -2.63
CA LEU A 48 9.00 -1.17 -2.70
C LEU A 48 9.57 -1.28 -4.12
N LEU A 49 8.70 -1.34 -5.13
CA LEU A 49 9.13 -1.37 -6.53
C LEU A 49 9.87 -0.08 -6.94
N HIS A 50 9.43 1.08 -6.44
CA HIS A 50 10.11 2.34 -6.67
C HIS A 50 11.52 2.36 -6.03
N LEU A 51 11.63 1.87 -4.79
CA LEU A 51 12.93 1.74 -4.10
C LEU A 51 13.88 0.79 -4.85
N GLU A 52 13.40 -0.35 -5.36
CA GLU A 52 14.20 -1.28 -6.17
C GLU A 52 14.76 -0.58 -7.42
N LEU A 53 13.92 0.19 -8.12
CA LEU A 53 14.35 0.96 -9.29
C LEU A 53 15.36 2.06 -8.93
N MET A 54 15.16 2.78 -7.82
CA MET A 54 16.10 3.79 -7.34
C MET A 54 17.46 3.18 -7.00
N MET A 55 17.50 2.03 -6.31
CA MET A 55 18.75 1.33 -6.02
C MET A 55 19.45 0.88 -7.30
N ALA A 56 18.73 0.33 -8.28
CA ALA A 56 19.31 -0.07 -9.55
C ALA A 56 19.89 1.13 -10.32
N THR A 57 19.18 2.26 -10.31
CA THR A 57 19.65 3.52 -10.90
C THR A 57 20.91 4.04 -10.20
N ALA A 58 20.96 3.96 -8.86
CA ALA A 58 22.13 4.36 -8.09
C ALA A 58 23.34 3.43 -8.36
N LYS A 59 23.12 2.11 -8.49
CA LYS A 59 24.16 1.14 -8.86
C LYS A 59 24.72 1.45 -10.25
N LEU A 60 23.85 1.74 -11.22
CA LEU A 60 24.26 2.18 -12.56
C LEU A 60 25.08 3.48 -12.50
N ALA A 61 24.58 4.51 -11.81
CA ALA A 61 25.27 5.79 -11.68
C ALA A 61 26.64 5.66 -11.00
N TYR A 62 26.76 4.77 -10.02
CA TYR A 62 28.04 4.44 -9.40
C TYR A 62 28.98 3.75 -10.39
N ALA A 63 28.49 2.74 -11.11
CA ALA A 63 29.28 2.01 -12.10
C ALA A 63 29.79 2.95 -13.22
N THR A 64 28.95 3.86 -13.71
CA THR A 64 29.35 4.84 -14.73
C THR A 64 30.38 5.83 -14.19
N ALA A 65 30.23 6.30 -12.95
CA ALA A 65 31.22 7.18 -12.32
C ALA A 65 32.58 6.46 -12.10
N VAL A 66 32.55 5.18 -11.72
CA VAL A 66 33.77 4.36 -11.56
C VAL A 66 34.44 4.12 -12.91
N ALA A 67 33.69 3.80 -13.96
CA ALA A 67 34.21 3.63 -15.31
C ALA A 67 34.84 4.92 -15.84
N LEU A 68 34.19 6.08 -15.60
CA LEU A 68 34.73 7.39 -15.95
C LEU A 68 36.04 7.68 -15.22
N LYS A 69 36.10 7.41 -13.91
CA LYS A 69 37.32 7.59 -13.10
C LYS A 69 38.46 6.67 -13.54
N ARG A 70 38.15 5.44 -13.94
CA ARG A 70 39.14 4.44 -14.39
C ARG A 70 39.55 4.61 -15.86
N GLY A 71 38.81 5.40 -16.65
CA GLY A 71 39.05 5.60 -18.09
C GLY A 71 38.71 4.39 -18.97
N ARG A 72 38.11 3.34 -18.39
CA ARG A 72 37.64 2.13 -19.10
C ARG A 72 36.48 1.49 -18.33
N ALA A 73 35.50 0.97 -19.05
CA ALA A 73 34.44 0.14 -18.48
C ALA A 73 34.88 -1.33 -18.52
N ASN A 74 34.97 -1.97 -17.36
CA ASN A 74 35.34 -3.38 -17.23
C ASN A 74 34.09 -4.29 -17.07
N GLY A 75 32.97 -3.94 -17.70
CA GLY A 75 31.71 -4.68 -17.59
C GLY A 75 30.82 -4.35 -16.38
N GLU A 76 31.33 -3.61 -15.39
CA GLU A 76 30.54 -3.12 -14.25
C GLU A 76 29.36 -2.22 -14.69
N VAL A 77 29.52 -1.50 -15.82
CA VAL A 77 28.48 -0.64 -16.39
C VAL A 77 27.39 -1.46 -17.06
N GLU A 78 27.74 -2.42 -17.92
CA GLU A 78 26.78 -3.37 -18.53
C GLU A 78 25.95 -4.12 -17.47
N GLU A 79 26.58 -4.63 -16.40
CA GLU A 79 25.84 -5.28 -15.31
C GLU A 79 24.87 -4.30 -14.62
N GLY A 80 25.28 -3.03 -14.46
CA GLY A 80 24.40 -1.97 -13.97
C GLY A 80 23.23 -1.67 -14.90
N VAL A 81 23.45 -1.70 -16.22
CA VAL A 81 22.43 -1.48 -17.25
C VAL A 81 21.41 -2.62 -17.22
N GLU A 82 21.85 -3.87 -17.21
CA GLU A 82 20.95 -5.03 -17.14
C GLU A 82 20.10 -5.01 -15.87
N ALA A 83 20.71 -4.71 -14.71
CA ALA A 83 19.99 -4.59 -13.45
C ALA A 83 18.95 -3.45 -13.48
N TYR A 84 19.30 -2.30 -14.07
CA TYR A 84 18.39 -1.18 -14.25
C TYR A 84 17.22 -1.53 -15.18
N GLU A 85 17.48 -2.15 -16.32
CA GLU A 85 16.43 -2.55 -17.27
C GLU A 85 15.47 -3.57 -16.67
N ALA A 86 15.99 -4.55 -15.92
CA ALA A 86 15.17 -5.54 -15.22
C ALA A 86 14.26 -4.87 -14.18
N ALA A 87 14.79 -3.98 -13.34
CA ALA A 87 14.00 -3.24 -12.34
C ALA A 87 12.97 -2.32 -12.99
N ARG A 88 13.35 -1.61 -14.07
CA ARG A 88 12.47 -0.72 -14.83
C ARG A 88 11.31 -1.50 -15.44
N LYS A 89 11.57 -2.68 -16.02
CA LYS A 89 10.52 -3.54 -16.58
C LYS A 89 9.51 -3.97 -15.52
N LYS A 90 9.97 -4.41 -14.35
CA LYS A 90 9.07 -4.77 -13.23
C LYS A 90 8.20 -3.59 -12.80
N TYR A 91 8.76 -2.39 -12.72
CA TYR A 91 8.02 -1.18 -12.37
C TYR A 91 6.96 -0.82 -13.42
N LEU A 92 7.30 -0.89 -14.70
CA LEU A 92 6.34 -0.67 -15.79
C LEU A 92 5.22 -1.72 -15.81
N ASP A 93 5.54 -2.99 -15.59
CA ASP A 93 4.55 -4.06 -15.50
C ASP A 93 3.58 -3.83 -14.33
N PHE A 94 4.07 -3.33 -13.19
CA PHE A 94 3.23 -2.95 -12.05
C PHE A 94 2.28 -1.79 -12.40
N LEU A 95 2.79 -0.73 -13.03
CA LEU A 95 1.98 0.41 -13.47
C LEU A 95 0.89 -0.02 -14.47
N ASN A 96 1.24 -0.89 -15.42
CA ASN A 96 0.29 -1.41 -16.40
C ASN A 96 -0.82 -2.23 -15.73
N ARG A 97 -0.49 -3.06 -14.73
CA ARG A 97 -1.48 -3.83 -13.95
C ARG A 97 -2.42 -2.90 -13.19
N GLN A 98 -1.88 -1.89 -12.50
CA GLN A 98 -2.72 -0.90 -11.81
C GLN A 98 -3.62 -0.15 -12.80
N ALA A 99 -3.08 0.32 -13.93
CA ALA A 99 -3.86 1.04 -14.93
C ALA A 99 -5.02 0.17 -15.48
N THR A 100 -4.77 -1.13 -15.67
CA THR A 100 -5.80 -2.08 -16.09
C THR A 100 -6.87 -2.26 -15.01
N GLU A 101 -6.47 -2.40 -13.74
CA GLU A 101 -7.39 -2.54 -12.60
C GLU A 101 -8.21 -1.27 -12.33
N TYR A 102 -7.69 -0.08 -12.64
CA TYR A 102 -8.42 1.19 -12.55
C TYR A 102 -9.38 1.42 -13.73
N LEU A 103 -9.13 0.84 -14.91
CA LEU A 103 -9.94 0.99 -16.12
C LEU A 103 -11.04 -0.08 -16.27
N SER A 104 -10.94 -1.20 -15.55
CA SER A 104 -11.91 -2.30 -15.50
C SER A 104 -13.01 -2.09 -14.47
#